data_AF-A0A0F3MNY7-F1
#
_entry.id   AF-A0A0F3MNY7-F1
#
_cell.length_a   1.000
_cell.length_b   1.000
_cell.length_c   1.000
_cell.angle_alpha   90.00
_cell.angle_beta   90.00
_cell.angle_gamma   90.00
#
_symmetry.space_group_name_H-M   'P 1'
#
loop_
_entity.id
_entity.type
_entity.pdbx_description
1 polymer ?
#
loop_
_entity_poly.entity_id
_entity_poly.type
_entity_poly.pdbx_seq_one_letter_code
_entity_poly.pdbx_strand_id
1 'polypeptide(L)'
;MSIHKDFDRERLSKHFVYESYDEETQLFFNRSSIGFVLLAWPLVGATVQAQNEIAEFLKNDENLPAESSLQVLMIGNHHIEHFLNNWQSYRKGNIFVELAKRRAEFLHDRAKNAGMIKDTVLLISVTIPDLNTDIDDMIRRKEALQDTFKS
;
A
#
# COMPACT_ATOMS: atom_id res chain seq x y z
N MET A 1 38.08 -19.08 19.98
CA MET A 1 37.77 -17.95 19.08
C MET A 1 36.88 -16.99 19.87
N SER A 2 37.41 -15.84 20.28
CA SER A 2 36.66 -14.86 21.09
C SER A 2 35.73 -14.09 20.17
N ILE A 3 34.42 -14.27 20.33
CA ILE A 3 33.42 -13.47 19.61
C ILE A 3 33.59 -12.01 20.08
N HIS A 4 33.61 -11.05 19.16
CA HIS A 4 33.80 -9.63 19.46
C HIS A 4 32.65 -9.13 20.35
N LYS A 5 32.93 -8.28 21.36
CA LYS A 5 31.94 -7.77 22.34
C LYS A 5 30.70 -7.12 21.70
N ASP A 6 30.81 -6.63 20.47
CA ASP A 6 29.68 -6.06 19.74
C ASP A 6 28.65 -7.10 19.27
N PHE A 7 29.02 -8.37 19.14
CA PHE A 7 28.07 -9.46 18.88
C PHE A 7 27.40 -10.00 20.14
N ASP A 8 27.80 -9.51 21.32
CA ASP A 8 27.18 -9.80 22.62
C ASP A 8 25.98 -8.88 22.91
N ARG A 9 25.71 -7.92 22.01
CA ARG A 9 24.54 -7.04 22.09
C ARG A 9 23.27 -7.79 21.69
N GLU A 10 22.16 -7.46 22.33
CA GLU A 10 20.85 -8.01 21.97
C GLU A 10 20.51 -7.65 20.51
N ARG A 11 20.16 -8.66 19.71
CA ARG A 11 19.77 -8.47 18.32
C ARG A 11 18.34 -7.93 18.27
N LEU A 12 18.16 -6.80 17.57
CA LEU A 12 16.82 -6.23 17.31
C LEU A 12 15.87 -7.22 16.63
N SER A 13 16.41 -8.19 15.88
CA SER A 13 15.64 -9.27 15.23
C SER A 13 14.75 -10.05 16.19
N LYS A 14 15.09 -10.12 17.48
CA LYS A 14 14.25 -10.80 18.49
C LYS A 14 12.93 -10.07 18.75
N HIS A 15 12.86 -8.76 18.48
CA HIS A 15 11.67 -7.94 18.68
C HIS A 15 10.81 -7.78 17.43
N PHE A 16 11.30 -8.23 16.26
CA PHE A 16 10.52 -8.24 15.03
C PHE A 16 9.76 -9.57 14.87
N VAL A 17 8.50 -9.47 14.44
CA VAL A 17 7.59 -10.61 14.21
C VAL A 17 7.85 -11.24 12.83
N TYR A 18 8.39 -10.46 11.90
CA TYR A 18 8.78 -10.85 10.55
C TYR A 18 10.08 -11.65 10.51
N GLU A 19 10.11 -12.70 9.69
CA GLU A 19 11.27 -13.59 9.52
C GLU A 19 11.86 -13.51 8.11
N SER A 20 11.03 -13.63 7.07
CA SER A 20 11.48 -13.61 5.67
C SER A 20 10.39 -13.13 4.71
N TYR A 21 10.83 -12.70 3.54
CA TYR A 21 9.98 -12.29 2.42
C TYR A 21 10.40 -13.11 1.21
N ASP A 22 9.42 -13.72 0.56
CA ASP A 22 9.63 -14.41 -0.69
C ASP A 22 9.30 -13.48 -1.86
N GLU A 23 10.29 -13.21 -2.71
CA GLU A 23 10.15 -12.31 -3.85
C GLU A 23 9.24 -12.88 -4.95
N GLU A 24 9.16 -14.20 -5.08
CA GLU A 24 8.36 -14.86 -6.11
C GLU A 24 6.86 -14.75 -5.79
N THR A 25 6.47 -15.20 -4.60
CA THR A 25 5.08 -15.16 -4.15
C THR A 25 4.65 -13.80 -3.59
N GLN A 26 5.63 -12.95 -3.24
CA GLN A 26 5.44 -11.66 -2.55
C GLN A 26 4.77 -11.80 -1.19
N LEU A 27 5.02 -12.93 -0.52
CA LEU A 27 4.50 -13.23 0.80
C LEU A 27 5.54 -12.93 1.88
N PHE A 28 5.05 -12.44 3.01
CA PHE A 28 5.78 -12.24 4.25
C PHE A 28 5.54 -13.43 5.16
N PHE A 29 6.61 -14.11 5.55
CA PHE A 29 6.61 -15.17 6.55
C PHE A 29 7.01 -14.57 7.90
N ASN A 30 6.09 -14.66 8.85
CA ASN A 30 6.27 -14.22 10.22
C ASN A 30 6.31 -15.44 11.15
N ARG A 31 6.74 -15.25 12.40
CA ARG A 31 6.89 -16.32 13.40
C ARG A 31 5.67 -17.23 13.57
N SER A 32 4.47 -16.71 13.37
CA SER A 32 3.21 -17.45 13.57
C SER A 32 2.13 -17.02 12.59
N SER A 33 2.51 -16.42 11.47
CA SER A 33 1.56 -15.99 10.45
C SER A 33 2.23 -15.84 9.09
N ILE A 34 1.43 -15.96 8.04
CA ILE A 34 1.84 -15.64 6.67
C ILE A 34 0.94 -14.50 6.20
N GLY A 35 1.50 -13.57 5.46
CA GLY A 35 0.76 -12.40 5.02
C GLY A 35 1.28 -11.81 3.73
N PHE A 36 0.58 -10.79 3.25
CA PHE A 36 0.99 -10.02 2.09
C PHE A 36 0.65 -8.55 2.30
N VAL A 37 1.32 -7.70 1.52
CA VAL A 37 1.10 -6.27 1.51
C VAL A 37 0.79 -5.83 0.08
N LEU A 38 -0.28 -5.07 -0.08
CA LEU A 38 -0.70 -4.47 -1.34
C LEU A 38 -0.59 -2.96 -1.27
N LEU A 39 -0.14 -2.36 -2.37
CA LEU A 39 -0.31 -0.94 -2.64
C LEU A 39 -1.48 -0.78 -3.59
N ALA A 40 -2.45 0.04 -3.20
CA ALA A 40 -3.65 0.32 -3.98
C ALA A 40 -3.93 1.82 -4.03
N TRP A 41 -4.68 2.25 -5.03
CA TRP A 41 -5.18 3.62 -5.10
C TRP A 41 -6.48 3.73 -4.31
N PRO A 42 -6.73 4.86 -3.61
CA PRO A 42 -8.05 5.11 -3.03
C PRO A 42 -9.11 5.09 -4.13
N LEU A 43 -10.19 4.33 -3.91
CA LEU A 43 -11.27 4.18 -4.89
C LEU A 43 -12.22 5.38 -4.90
N VAL A 44 -11.71 6.53 -5.37
CA VAL A 44 -12.51 7.76 -5.50
C VAL A 44 -13.56 7.56 -6.60
N GLY A 45 -14.84 7.60 -6.22
CA GLY A 45 -15.94 7.36 -7.15
C GLY A 45 -16.20 5.89 -7.45
N ALA A 46 -15.79 4.97 -6.55
CA ALA A 46 -16.05 3.54 -6.67
C ALA A 46 -17.52 3.24 -7.01
N THR A 47 -17.73 2.36 -7.99
CA THR A 47 -19.05 1.85 -8.32
C THR A 47 -19.63 1.04 -7.16
N VAL A 48 -20.95 0.87 -7.11
CA VAL A 48 -21.60 0.01 -6.11
C VAL A 48 -21.11 -1.43 -6.24
N GLN A 49 -20.77 -1.86 -7.46
CA GLN A 49 -20.21 -3.16 -7.77
C GLN A 49 -18.84 -3.36 -7.09
N ALA A 50 -17.90 -2.43 -7.27
CA ALA A 50 -16.59 -2.51 -6.61
C ALA A 50 -16.70 -2.48 -5.07
N GLN A 51 -17.64 -1.70 -4.54
CA GLN A 51 -17.93 -1.70 -3.10
C GLN A 51 -18.46 -3.06 -2.62
N ASN A 52 -19.31 -3.72 -3.41
CA ASN A 52 -19.83 -5.05 -3.10
C ASN A 52 -18.73 -6.11 -3.18
N GLU A 53 -17.84 -6.06 -4.17
CA GLU A 53 -16.70 -6.98 -4.30
C GLU A 53 -15.79 -6.93 -3.07
N ILE A 54 -15.45 -5.73 -2.58
CA ILE A 54 -14.69 -5.57 -1.33
C ILE A 54 -15.49 -6.11 -0.15
N ALA A 55 -16.77 -5.79 -0.06
CA ALA A 55 -17.61 -6.27 1.05
C ALA A 55 -17.73 -7.81 1.06
N GLU A 56 -17.83 -8.44 -0.10
CA GLU A 56 -17.85 -9.91 -0.25
C GLU A 56 -16.49 -10.50 0.13
N PHE A 57 -15.39 -9.89 -0.28
CA PHE A 57 -14.05 -10.32 0.14
C PHE A 57 -13.94 -10.32 1.67
N LEU A 58 -14.37 -9.23 2.32
CA LEU A 58 -14.28 -9.06 3.77
C LEU A 58 -15.21 -10.00 4.56
N LYS A 59 -16.36 -10.37 3.98
CA LYS A 59 -17.34 -11.25 4.62
C LYS A 59 -17.02 -12.73 4.46
N ASN A 60 -16.18 -13.10 3.51
CA ASN A 60 -15.84 -14.48 3.25
C ASN A 60 -14.83 -14.98 4.30
N ASP A 61 -15.25 -15.91 5.15
CA ASP A 61 -14.39 -16.56 6.15
C ASP A 61 -13.21 -17.31 5.51
N GLU A 62 -13.33 -17.73 4.24
CA GLU A 62 -12.21 -18.28 3.50
C GLU A 62 -11.17 -17.22 3.13
N ASN A 63 -11.51 -15.94 3.07
CA ASN A 63 -10.56 -14.86 2.77
C ASN A 63 -9.94 -14.27 4.04
N LEU A 64 -10.75 -14.15 5.10
CA LEU A 64 -10.35 -13.62 6.41
C LEU A 64 -10.86 -14.53 7.54
N PRO A 65 -10.22 -15.70 7.77
CA PRO A 65 -10.58 -16.60 8.86
C PRO A 65 -10.38 -15.93 10.23
N ALA A 66 -10.91 -16.58 11.27
CA ALA A 66 -10.72 -16.13 12.64
C ALA A 66 -9.23 -15.85 12.95
N GLU A 67 -8.99 -14.83 13.78
CA GLU A 67 -7.64 -14.38 14.18
C GLU A 67 -6.80 -13.74 13.06
N SER A 68 -7.34 -13.62 11.83
CA SER A 68 -6.72 -12.82 10.78
C SER A 68 -6.63 -11.34 11.17
N SER A 69 -5.57 -10.68 10.70
CA SER A 69 -5.43 -9.22 10.83
C SER A 69 -5.39 -8.58 9.44
N LEU A 70 -6.34 -7.68 9.21
CA LEU A 70 -6.39 -6.76 8.08
C LEU A 70 -6.11 -5.35 8.59
N GLN A 71 -5.11 -4.69 8.01
CA GLN A 71 -4.83 -3.28 8.26
C GLN A 71 -4.84 -2.52 6.93
N VAL A 72 -5.50 -1.36 6.95
CA VAL A 72 -5.55 -0.44 5.82
C VAL A 72 -5.01 0.91 6.30
N LEU A 73 -3.91 1.35 5.71
CA LEU A 73 -3.29 2.65 5.98
C LEU A 73 -3.37 3.52 4.74
N MET A 74 -3.85 4.75 4.90
CA MET A 74 -3.78 5.76 3.85
C MET A 74 -2.55 6.64 4.10
N ILE A 75 -1.60 6.58 3.17
CA ILE A 75 -0.35 7.34 3.24
C ILE A 75 -0.48 8.50 2.27
N GLY A 76 -0.26 9.72 2.77
CA GLY A 76 -0.32 10.94 1.97
C GLY A 76 1.01 11.68 1.93
N ASN A 77 1.45 12.08 0.73
CA ASN A 77 2.67 12.85 0.50
C ASN A 77 2.33 14.22 -0.14
N HIS A 78 2.98 15.29 0.33
CA HIS A 78 2.84 16.63 -0.26
C HIS A 78 3.64 16.81 -1.56
N HIS A 79 4.51 15.86 -1.91
CA HIS A 79 5.31 15.90 -3.13
C HIS A 79 4.47 15.50 -4.36
N ILE A 80 3.90 16.50 -5.03
CA ILE A 80 3.00 16.33 -6.20
C ILE A 80 3.61 16.87 -7.50
N GLU A 81 4.88 17.27 -7.47
CA GLU A 81 5.57 17.96 -8.56
C GLU A 81 5.58 17.12 -9.84
N HIS A 82 5.73 15.80 -9.72
CA HIS A 82 5.69 14.91 -10.87
C HIS A 82 4.37 15.03 -11.65
N PHE A 83 3.22 15.02 -10.96
CA PHE A 83 1.91 15.18 -11.58
C PHE A 83 1.74 16.57 -12.20
N LEU A 84 2.16 17.61 -11.49
CA LEU A 84 2.04 18.99 -11.96
C LEU A 84 2.91 19.21 -13.21
N ASN A 85 4.17 18.79 -13.18
CA ASN A 85 5.10 18.92 -14.30
C ASN A 85 4.60 18.15 -15.53
N ASN A 86 4.15 16.90 -15.32
CA ASN A 86 3.60 16.09 -16.40
C ASN A 86 2.36 16.77 -17.01
N TRP A 87 1.41 17.20 -16.18
CA TRP A 87 0.18 17.86 -16.64
C TRP A 87 0.43 19.17 -17.39
N GLN A 88 1.40 19.97 -16.93
CA GLN A 88 1.79 21.22 -17.59
C GLN A 88 2.45 20.97 -18.95
N SER A 89 3.22 19.89 -19.09
CA SER A 89 4.00 19.60 -20.31
C SER A 89 3.13 19.48 -21.58
N TYR A 90 1.87 19.09 -21.42
CA TYR A 90 0.93 18.94 -22.53
C TYR A 90 0.29 20.26 -23.00
N ARG A 91 0.55 21.38 -22.33
CA ARG A 91 -0.08 22.68 -22.63
C ARG A 91 0.72 23.41 -23.70
N LYS A 92 0.04 23.80 -24.79
CA LYS A 92 0.66 24.47 -25.94
C LYS A 92 0.03 25.83 -26.16
N GLY A 93 0.84 26.79 -26.61
CA GLY A 93 0.42 28.19 -26.82
C GLY A 93 0.59 29.04 -25.56
N ASN A 94 1.05 30.28 -25.76
CA ASN A 94 1.54 31.15 -24.67
C ASN A 94 0.54 31.33 -23.52
N ILE A 95 -0.74 31.56 -23.83
CA ILE A 95 -1.77 31.76 -22.80
C ILE A 95 -2.01 30.48 -22.00
N PHE A 96 -2.07 29.32 -22.66
CA PHE A 96 -2.34 28.05 -21.97
C PHE A 96 -1.16 27.59 -21.11
N VAL A 97 0.07 27.87 -21.55
CA VAL A 97 1.28 27.63 -20.77
C VAL A 97 1.29 28.51 -19.51
N GLU A 98 1.00 29.80 -19.64
CA GLU A 98 0.96 30.74 -18.51
C GLU A 98 -0.15 30.37 -17.50
N LEU A 99 -1.36 30.04 -17.98
CA LEU A 99 -2.45 29.59 -17.11
C LEU A 99 -2.11 28.28 -16.38
N ALA A 100 -1.45 27.35 -17.07
CA ALA A 100 -1.01 26.10 -16.48
C ALA A 100 0.09 26.31 -15.44
N LYS A 101 1.01 27.25 -15.70
CA LYS A 101 2.04 27.69 -14.75
C LYS A 101 1.41 28.16 -13.43
N ARG A 102 0.53 29.15 -13.50
CA ARG A 102 -0.16 29.71 -12.33
C ARG A 102 -0.96 28.66 -11.57
N ARG A 103 -1.63 27.74 -12.27
CA ARG A 103 -2.39 26.66 -11.63
C ARG A 103 -1.49 25.71 -10.85
N ALA A 104 -0.36 25.30 -11.43
CA ALA A 104 0.55 24.41 -10.71
C ALA A 104 1.23 25.11 -9.53
N GLU A 105 1.61 26.38 -9.66
CA GLU A 105 2.15 27.17 -8.55
C GLU A 105 1.16 27.23 -7.39
N PHE A 106 -0.12 27.50 -7.69
CA PHE A 106 -1.18 27.46 -6.68
C PHE A 106 -1.30 26.07 -6.03
N LEU A 107 -1.39 24.99 -6.82
CA LEU A 107 -1.54 23.64 -6.27
C LEU A 107 -0.31 23.20 -5.46
N HIS A 108 0.90 23.57 -5.89
CA HIS A 108 2.14 23.30 -5.16
C HIS A 108 2.15 24.02 -3.81
N ASP A 109 1.75 25.29 -3.76
CA ASP A 109 1.60 26.04 -2.49
C ASP A 109 0.58 25.37 -1.55
N ARG A 110 -0.57 24.96 -2.09
CA ARG A 110 -1.62 24.26 -1.32
C ARG A 110 -1.15 22.90 -0.79
N ALA A 111 -0.27 22.21 -1.51
CA ALA A 111 0.33 20.97 -1.05
C ALA A 111 1.38 21.22 0.05
N LYS A 112 2.34 22.10 -0.21
CA LYS A 112 3.53 22.28 0.63
C LYS A 112 3.28 23.11 1.89
N ASN A 113 2.58 24.23 1.76
CA ASN A 113 2.40 25.19 2.85
C ASN A 113 1.09 24.97 3.61
N ALA A 114 0.02 24.64 2.90
CA ALA A 114 -1.29 24.42 3.52
C ALA A 114 -1.55 22.94 3.90
N GLY A 115 -0.78 21.99 3.36
CA GLY A 115 -0.96 20.54 3.62
C GLY A 115 -2.29 19.97 3.13
N MET A 116 -2.96 20.65 2.21
CA MET A 116 -4.34 20.34 1.78
C MET A 116 -4.40 19.41 0.58
N ILE A 117 -3.32 19.32 -0.19
CA ILE A 117 -3.22 18.46 -1.37
C ILE A 117 -2.14 17.43 -1.09
N LYS A 118 -2.51 16.16 -1.29
CA LYS A 118 -1.63 15.03 -1.08
C LYS A 118 -1.78 14.07 -2.24
N ASP A 119 -0.65 13.56 -2.72
CA ASP A 119 -0.64 12.29 -3.41
C ASP A 119 -0.88 11.19 -2.36
N THR A 120 -1.87 10.35 -2.57
CA THR A 120 -2.33 9.38 -1.58
C THR A 120 -2.35 7.98 -2.13
N VAL A 121 -1.81 7.04 -1.36
CA VAL A 121 -1.82 5.61 -1.64
C VAL A 121 -2.38 4.87 -0.43
N LEU A 122 -3.03 3.73 -0.69
CA LEU A 122 -3.44 2.78 0.33
C LEU A 122 -2.37 1.70 0.45
N LEU A 123 -1.90 1.46 1.68
CA LEU A 123 -1.12 0.30 2.05
C LEU A 123 -2.06 -0.66 2.78
N ILE A 124 -2.28 -1.84 2.20
CA ILE A 124 -3.19 -2.85 2.73
C ILE A 124 -2.37 -4.06 3.11
N SER A 125 -2.38 -4.45 4.38
CA SER A 125 -1.68 -5.63 4.86
C SER A 125 -2.66 -6.65 5.41
N VAL A 126 -2.54 -7.89 4.97
CA VAL A 126 -3.32 -9.03 5.45
C VAL A 126 -2.36 -10.05 6.04
N THR A 127 -2.69 -10.59 7.20
CA THR A 127 -1.95 -11.67 7.85
C THR A 127 -2.92 -12.73 8.35
N ILE A 128 -2.60 -13.99 8.06
CA ILE A 128 -3.37 -15.18 8.44
C ILE A 128 -2.55 -15.97 9.47
N PRO A 129 -3.12 -16.34 10.62
CA PRO A 129 -2.42 -17.05 11.68
C PRO A 129 -2.47 -18.57 11.46
N ASP A 130 -1.60 -19.11 10.61
CA ASP A 130 -1.30 -20.55 10.61
C ASP A 130 -0.03 -20.83 9.78
N LEU A 131 0.93 -21.54 10.37
CA LEU A 131 2.17 -21.96 9.69
C LEU A 131 1.94 -23.10 8.69
N ASN A 132 0.77 -23.77 8.73
CA ASN A 132 0.38 -24.79 7.76
C ASN A 132 -0.51 -24.23 6.63
N THR A 133 -0.69 -22.90 6.58
CA THR A 133 -1.47 -22.28 5.50
C THR A 133 -0.87 -22.64 4.14
N ASP A 134 -1.71 -23.11 3.23
CA ASP A 134 -1.31 -23.37 1.85
C ASP A 134 -0.87 -22.05 1.17
N ILE A 135 0.31 -22.07 0.55
CA ILE A 135 0.88 -20.93 -0.16
C ILE A 135 -0.04 -20.56 -1.34
N ASP A 136 -0.62 -21.54 -2.02
CA ASP A 136 -1.52 -21.31 -3.14
C ASP A 136 -2.79 -20.58 -2.70
N ASP A 137 -3.32 -20.91 -1.51
CA ASP A 137 -4.44 -20.20 -0.91
C ASP A 137 -4.08 -18.76 -0.57
N MET A 138 -2.87 -18.50 -0.07
CA MET A 138 -2.40 -17.14 0.21
C MET A 138 -2.25 -16.29 -1.05
N ILE A 139 -1.75 -16.89 -2.14
CA ILE A 139 -1.66 -16.24 -3.45
C ILE A 139 -3.06 -15.91 -3.96
N ARG A 140 -3.99 -16.89 -3.91
CA ARG A 140 -5.40 -16.69 -4.31
C ARG A 140 -6.05 -15.53 -3.55
N ARG A 141 -5.85 -15.45 -2.23
CA ARG A 141 -6.37 -14.34 -1.39
C ARG A 141 -5.77 -13.00 -1.80
N LYS A 142 -4.45 -12.96 -2.04
CA LYS A 142 -3.74 -11.75 -2.47
C LYS A 142 -4.30 -11.25 -3.79
N GLU A 143 -4.45 -12.12 -4.77
CA GLU A 143 -4.97 -11.80 -6.10
C GLU A 143 -6.43 -11.36 -6.04
N ALA A 144 -7.28 -12.09 -5.32
CA ALA A 144 -8.68 -11.74 -5.14
C ALA A 144 -8.83 -10.33 -4.54
N LEU A 145 -8.07 -9.99 -3.50
CA LEU A 145 -8.11 -8.65 -2.93
C LEU A 145 -7.55 -7.61 -3.91
N GLN A 146 -6.43 -7.89 -4.57
CA GLN A 146 -5.81 -6.97 -5.51
C GLN A 146 -6.75 -6.63 -6.68
N ASP A 147 -7.52 -7.60 -7.16
CA ASP A 147 -8.44 -7.41 -8.28
C ASP A 147 -9.61 -6.49 -7.92
N THR A 148 -10.07 -6.47 -6.66
CA THR A 148 -11.09 -5.51 -6.20
C THR A 148 -10.68 -4.04 -6.33
N PHE A 149 -9.38 -3.76 -6.45
CA PHE A 149 -8.83 -2.40 -6.61
C PHE A 149 -8.42 -2.05 -8.05
N LYS A 150 -8.60 -2.97 -9.01
CA LYS A 150 -8.31 -2.72 -10.44
C LYS A 150 -9.55 -2.24 -11.23
N SER A 151 -10.74 -2.36 -10.65
CA SER A 151 -12.07 -2.07 -11.24
C SER A 151 -12.36 -0.59 -11.48
#